data_AF-A0A8H7KIZ9-F1
#
_entry.id   AF-A0A8H7KIZ9-F1
#
_cell.length_a   1.000
_cell.length_b   1.000
_cell.length_c   1.000
_cell.angle_alpha   90.00
_cell.angle_beta   90.00
_cell.angle_gamma   90.00
#
_symmetry.space_group_name_H-M   'P 1'
#
loop_
_entity.id
_entity.type
_entity.pdbx_description
1 polymer ?
#
loop_
_entity_poly.entity_id
_entity_poly.type
_entity_poly.pdbx_seq_one_letter_code
_entity_poly.pdbx_strand_id
1 'polypeptide(L)'
;MVNGSNNSAWEMSSSPAPPLQSTDPAELQARTLLSAWASAIIKSHLPNSMLSQAAAQTDARALWSWLEGQYGQKGPTFAYECFVTAQNFKINDSADPLSAIADLYALFAAVESTGALIHKSIRTMMLLNALPNRFEHVASNILAEKRSVANLKWEETRARIIVAWRNPHTVANAACFHQQNQPRPKWDNKKPDQGQGKSQGSGSGSGSGQNQNKQQQNQQKKEGEQQSDDKEKK
;
A
#
# COMPACT_ATOMS: atom_id res chain seq x y z
N MET A 1 16.72 -80.54 -30.68
CA MET A 1 16.26 -80.39 -29.28
C MET A 1 17.18 -79.40 -28.57
N VAL A 2 16.60 -78.32 -28.03
CA VAL A 2 17.02 -77.50 -26.87
C VAL A 2 18.43 -76.87 -26.90
N ASN A 3 18.61 -75.56 -27.16
CA ASN A 3 18.41 -74.36 -26.31
C ASN A 3 19.45 -74.17 -25.17
N GLY A 4 20.00 -72.96 -25.02
CA GLY A 4 20.86 -72.53 -23.90
C GLY A 4 21.93 -71.50 -24.31
N SER A 5 21.61 -70.23 -24.57
CA SER A 5 21.46 -69.14 -23.57
C SER A 5 22.64 -68.97 -22.61
N ASN A 6 23.44 -67.90 -22.77
CA ASN A 6 23.24 -66.67 -21.99
C ASN A 6 24.37 -65.64 -22.19
N ASN A 7 23.98 -64.51 -22.78
CA ASN A 7 24.65 -63.23 -22.66
C ASN A 7 24.44 -62.68 -21.25
N SER A 8 25.51 -62.42 -20.49
CA SER A 8 25.45 -61.60 -19.27
C SER A 8 26.73 -60.78 -19.12
N ALA A 9 26.79 -59.64 -19.81
CA ALA A 9 27.80 -58.59 -19.58
C ALA A 9 27.16 -57.24 -19.16
N TRP A 10 25.84 -57.20 -18.96
CA TRP A 10 25.07 -55.97 -18.73
C TRP A 10 24.58 -55.80 -17.27
N GLU A 11 24.87 -56.72 -16.35
CA GLU A 11 24.32 -56.69 -14.99
C GLU A 11 25.07 -55.80 -13.99
N MET A 12 26.08 -55.03 -14.40
CA MET A 12 26.83 -54.17 -13.48
C MET A 12 26.94 -52.73 -13.99
N SER A 13 25.82 -52.01 -14.03
CA SER A 13 25.85 -50.56 -13.92
C SER A 13 24.54 -50.05 -13.36
N SER A 14 24.56 -49.66 -12.08
CA SER A 14 23.48 -49.02 -11.34
C SER A 14 23.29 -47.55 -11.76
N SER A 15 23.23 -47.30 -13.07
CA SER A 15 22.74 -46.04 -13.65
C SER A 15 21.34 -46.29 -14.21
N PRO A 16 20.37 -45.37 -14.04
CA PRO A 16 19.06 -45.55 -14.63
C PRO A 16 19.22 -45.61 -16.15
N ALA A 17 18.83 -46.74 -16.74
CA ALA A 17 18.86 -46.92 -18.18
C ALA A 17 18.12 -45.75 -18.86
N PRO A 18 18.65 -45.20 -19.97
CA PRO A 18 17.91 -44.24 -20.77
C PRO A 18 16.55 -44.87 -21.16
N PRO A 19 15.45 -44.10 -21.18
CA PRO A 19 14.14 -44.64 -21.53
C PRO A 19 14.25 -45.32 -22.89
N LEU A 20 13.78 -46.57 -22.98
CA LEU A 20 13.77 -47.36 -24.20
C LEU A 20 13.25 -46.51 -25.37
N GLN A 21 14.00 -46.46 -26.47
CA GLN A 21 13.52 -45.87 -27.71
C GLN A 21 12.32 -46.70 -28.17
N SER A 22 11.11 -46.14 -28.05
CA SER A 22 9.91 -46.82 -28.54
C SER A 22 10.01 -47.00 -30.05
N THR A 23 9.87 -48.26 -30.48
CA THR A 23 9.84 -48.66 -31.91
C THR A 23 8.45 -48.57 -32.52
N ASP A 24 7.43 -48.15 -31.75
CA ASP A 24 6.07 -47.97 -32.26
C ASP A 24 5.99 -46.69 -33.13
N PRO A 25 5.68 -46.79 -34.44
CA PRO A 25 5.58 -45.64 -35.32
C PRO A 25 4.51 -44.61 -34.88
N ALA A 26 3.44 -45.05 -34.20
CA ALA A 26 2.41 -44.15 -33.69
C ALA A 26 2.92 -43.34 -32.49
N GLU A 27 3.68 -43.97 -31.59
CA GLU A 27 4.28 -43.28 -30.45
C GLU A 27 5.37 -42.30 -30.90
N LEU A 28 6.15 -42.65 -31.93
CA LEU A 28 7.15 -41.76 -32.51
C LEU A 28 6.51 -40.51 -33.14
N GLN A 29 5.38 -40.66 -33.83
CA GLN A 29 4.59 -39.51 -34.33
C GLN A 29 4.07 -38.64 -33.20
N ALA A 30 3.53 -39.23 -32.13
CA ALA A 30 3.04 -38.47 -30.98
C ALA A 30 4.17 -37.66 -30.31
N ARG A 31 5.35 -38.26 -30.14
CA ARG A 31 6.54 -37.60 -29.56
C ARG A 31 7.04 -36.44 -30.43
N THR A 32 7.08 -36.61 -31.75
CA THR A 32 7.49 -35.54 -32.68
C THR A 32 6.52 -34.37 -32.67
N LEU A 33 5.21 -34.63 -32.68
CA LEU A 33 4.17 -33.60 -32.54
C LEU A 33 4.32 -32.79 -31.24
N LEU A 34 4.49 -33.47 -30.10
CA LEU A 34 4.69 -32.82 -28.81
C LEU A 34 5.93 -31.92 -28.82
N SER A 35 7.04 -32.39 -29.39
CA SER A 35 8.27 -31.60 -29.49
C SER A 35 8.11 -30.36 -30.39
N ALA A 36 7.34 -30.48 -31.47
CA ALA A 36 7.05 -29.37 -32.38
C ALA A 36 6.16 -28.32 -31.72
N TRP A 37 5.14 -28.73 -30.98
CA TRP A 37 4.29 -27.81 -30.22
C TRP A 37 5.05 -27.09 -29.12
N ALA A 38 5.86 -27.80 -28.33
CA ALA A 38 6.71 -27.18 -27.32
C ALA A 38 7.64 -26.14 -27.94
N SER A 39 8.26 -26.46 -29.09
CA SER A 39 9.14 -25.54 -29.82
C SER A 39 8.38 -24.31 -30.35
N ALA A 40 7.16 -24.49 -30.85
CA ALA A 40 6.34 -23.40 -31.38
C ALA A 40 5.94 -22.40 -30.28
N ILE A 41 5.53 -22.91 -29.12
CA ILE A 41 5.17 -22.08 -27.95
C ILE A 41 6.38 -21.29 -27.46
N ILE A 42 7.55 -21.93 -27.34
CA ILE A 42 8.77 -21.23 -26.92
C ILE A 42 9.10 -20.12 -27.93
N LYS A 43 9.07 -20.41 -29.23
CA LYS A 43 9.35 -19.41 -30.29
C LYS A 43 8.37 -18.25 -30.29
N SER A 44 7.09 -18.45 -29.92
CA SER A 44 6.10 -17.38 -29.92
C SER A 44 6.22 -16.45 -28.71
N HIS A 45 6.75 -16.94 -27.59
CA HIS A 45 6.85 -16.17 -26.34
C HIS A 45 8.23 -15.57 -26.09
N LEU A 46 9.28 -16.06 -26.76
CA LEU A 46 10.63 -15.51 -26.64
C LEU A 46 10.86 -14.38 -27.67
N PRO A 47 11.48 -13.27 -27.28
CA PRO A 47 11.93 -12.25 -28.22
C PRO A 47 13.03 -12.81 -29.13
N ASN A 48 13.09 -12.34 -30.38
CA ASN A 48 14.04 -12.81 -31.40
C ASN A 48 15.51 -12.75 -30.96
N SER A 49 15.87 -11.78 -30.11
CA SER A 49 17.21 -11.64 -29.54
C SER A 49 17.64 -12.80 -28.63
N MET A 50 16.68 -13.49 -28.03
CA MET A 50 16.90 -14.57 -27.06
C MET A 50 16.79 -15.96 -27.69
N LEU A 51 16.27 -16.08 -28.91
CA LEU A 51 16.11 -17.36 -29.61
C LEU A 51 17.46 -18.04 -29.87
N SER A 52 18.50 -17.28 -30.21
CA SER A 52 19.86 -17.83 -30.42
C SER A 52 20.45 -18.41 -29.14
N GLN A 53 20.17 -17.80 -27.98
CA GLN A 53 20.65 -18.26 -26.67
C GLN A 53 19.85 -19.46 -26.16
N ALA A 54 18.55 -19.50 -26.45
CA ALA A 54 17.69 -20.66 -26.18
C ALA A 54 18.09 -21.87 -27.05
N ALA A 55 18.39 -21.65 -28.33
CA ALA A 55 18.84 -22.71 -29.24
C ALA A 55 20.25 -23.23 -28.94
N ALA A 56 21.06 -22.47 -28.20
CA ALA A 56 22.39 -22.88 -27.76
C ALA A 56 22.39 -23.83 -26.55
N GLN A 57 21.23 -24.09 -25.93
CA GLN A 57 21.11 -24.98 -24.79
C GLN A 57 21.22 -26.45 -25.20
N THR A 58 21.95 -27.23 -24.41
CA THR A 58 22.32 -28.62 -24.76
C THR A 58 21.18 -29.62 -24.62
N ASP A 59 20.27 -29.39 -23.67
CA ASP A 59 19.11 -30.24 -23.44
C ASP A 59 17.91 -29.43 -22.95
N ALA A 60 16.74 -30.09 -22.87
CA ALA A 60 15.49 -29.46 -22.43
C ALA A 60 15.55 -28.98 -20.98
N ARG A 61 16.36 -29.61 -20.12
CA ARG A 61 16.50 -29.25 -18.71
C ARG A 61 17.33 -27.97 -18.56
N ALA A 62 18.43 -27.86 -19.29
CA ALA A 62 19.25 -26.67 -19.40
C ALA A 62 18.45 -25.49 -19.98
N LEU A 63 17.64 -25.74 -21.01
CA LEU A 63 16.72 -24.74 -21.54
C LEU A 63 15.71 -24.27 -20.49
N TRP A 64 15.10 -25.20 -19.75
CA TRP A 64 14.17 -24.85 -18.68
C TRP A 64 14.83 -24.05 -17.56
N SER A 65 16.00 -24.50 -17.06
CA SER A 65 16.74 -23.78 -16.03
C SER A 65 17.22 -22.40 -16.50
N TRP A 66 17.56 -22.25 -17.77
CA TRP A 66 17.90 -20.95 -18.34
C TRP A 66 16.66 -20.04 -18.42
N LEU A 67 15.51 -20.54 -18.90
CA LEU A 67 14.25 -19.80 -18.92
C LEU A 67 13.81 -19.38 -17.51
N GLU A 68 13.93 -20.28 -16.53
CA GLU A 68 13.67 -19.99 -15.12
C GLU A 68 14.64 -18.92 -14.58
N GLY A 69 15.90 -18.92 -15.01
CA GLY A 69 16.85 -17.87 -14.68
C GLY A 69 16.51 -16.50 -15.30
N GLN A 70 15.95 -16.47 -16.51
CA GLN A 70 15.61 -15.23 -17.21
C GLN A 70 14.26 -14.64 -16.76
N TYR A 71 13.25 -15.50 -16.54
CA TYR A 71 11.87 -15.09 -16.29
C TYR A 71 11.38 -15.41 -14.88
N GLY A 72 12.00 -16.37 -14.19
CA GLY A 72 11.66 -16.72 -12.80
C GLY A 72 12.26 -15.76 -11.77
N GLN A 73 13.18 -14.87 -12.19
CA GLN A 73 13.69 -13.82 -11.32
C GLN A 73 12.74 -12.63 -11.30
N LYS A 74 12.41 -12.18 -10.08
CA LYS A 74 11.71 -10.92 -9.86
C LYS A 74 12.62 -9.77 -10.30
N GLY A 75 12.49 -9.39 -11.58
CA GLY A 75 13.33 -8.37 -12.19
C GLY A 75 13.00 -6.95 -11.73
N PRO A 76 13.73 -5.94 -12.26
CA PRO A 76 13.52 -4.54 -11.93
C PRO A 76 12.08 -4.04 -12.17
N THR A 77 11.40 -4.57 -13.19
CA THR A 77 9.99 -4.25 -13.47
C THR A 77 9.07 -4.59 -12.31
N PHE A 78 9.22 -5.80 -11.74
CA PHE A 78 8.44 -6.23 -10.58
C PHE A 78 8.73 -5.35 -9.35
N ALA A 79 10.01 -5.02 -9.11
CA ALA A 79 10.40 -4.14 -8.03
C ALA A 79 9.79 -2.74 -8.18
N TYR A 80 9.80 -2.20 -9.39
CA TYR A 80 9.20 -0.90 -9.71
C TYR A 80 7.69 -0.90 -9.52
N GLU A 81 6.98 -1.92 -10.03
CA GLU A 81 5.54 -2.06 -9.84
C GLU A 81 5.18 -2.11 -8.35
N CYS A 82 5.85 -2.96 -7.57
CA CYS A 82 5.64 -3.05 -6.13
C CYS A 82 5.90 -1.72 -5.41
N PHE A 83 6.94 -0.99 -5.83
CA PHE A 83 7.27 0.32 -5.27
C PHE A 83 6.19 1.37 -5.58
N VAL A 84 5.72 1.43 -6.83
CA VAL A 84 4.63 2.34 -7.23
C VAL A 84 3.34 2.01 -6.50
N THR A 85 3.03 0.72 -6.33
CA THR A 85 1.89 0.26 -5.52
C THR A 85 2.04 0.70 -4.06
N ALA A 86 3.22 0.55 -3.47
CA ALA A 86 3.48 0.99 -2.09
C ALA A 86 3.37 2.52 -1.93
N GLN A 87 3.84 3.28 -2.93
CA GLN A 87 3.78 4.75 -2.91
C GLN A 87 2.33 5.28 -2.98
N ASN A 88 1.49 4.63 -3.79
CA ASN A 88 0.09 4.99 -3.97
C ASN A 88 -0.84 4.28 -2.97
N PHE A 89 -0.29 3.50 -2.05
CA PHE A 89 -1.06 2.76 -1.07
C PHE A 89 -1.82 3.70 -0.14
N LYS A 90 -3.09 3.39 0.13
CA LYS A 90 -3.95 4.15 1.03
C LYS A 90 -4.68 3.22 1.98
N ILE A 91 -4.60 3.52 3.27
CA ILE A 91 -5.29 2.77 4.32
C ILE A 91 -6.75 3.24 4.38
N ASN A 92 -7.68 2.30 4.44
CA ASN A 92 -9.11 2.58 4.48
C ASN A 92 -9.55 3.24 5.80
N ASP A 93 -10.61 4.04 5.73
CA ASP A 93 -11.12 4.76 6.89
C ASP A 93 -11.97 3.97 7.87
N SER A 94 -12.65 2.96 7.37
CA SER A 94 -13.60 2.18 8.16
C SER A 94 -12.96 0.92 8.75
N ALA A 95 -11.94 0.38 8.08
CA ALA A 95 -11.31 -0.89 8.45
C ALA A 95 -10.21 -0.72 9.51
N ASP A 96 -9.90 -1.81 10.23
CA ASP A 96 -8.72 -1.90 11.09
C ASP A 96 -7.45 -1.73 10.24
N PRO A 97 -6.57 -0.76 10.55
CA PRO A 97 -5.35 -0.52 9.80
C PRO A 97 -4.31 -1.64 9.93
N LEU A 98 -4.46 -2.58 10.87
CA LEU A 98 -3.46 -3.60 11.16
C LEU A 98 -3.11 -4.46 9.93
N SER A 99 -4.13 -4.94 9.20
CA SER A 99 -3.95 -5.77 8.00
C SER A 99 -3.35 -4.94 6.86
N ALA A 100 -3.88 -3.74 6.61
CA ALA A 100 -3.38 -2.85 5.57
C ALA A 100 -1.90 -2.44 5.79
N ILE A 101 -1.48 -2.24 7.05
CA ILE A 101 -0.07 -1.98 7.39
C ILE A 101 0.80 -3.21 7.11
N ALA A 102 0.29 -4.42 7.36
CA ALA A 102 1.01 -5.66 7.03
C ALA A 102 1.14 -5.85 5.52
N ASP A 103 0.10 -5.54 4.74
CA ASP A 103 0.12 -5.58 3.28
C ASP A 103 1.16 -4.60 2.70
N LEU A 104 1.20 -3.38 3.22
CA LEU A 104 2.23 -2.40 2.85
C LEU A 104 3.64 -2.90 3.20
N TYR A 105 3.81 -3.54 4.35
CA TYR A 105 5.10 -4.13 4.72
C TYR A 105 5.51 -5.28 3.79
N ALA A 106 4.55 -6.10 3.35
CA ALA A 106 4.77 -7.17 2.39
C ALA A 106 5.22 -6.63 1.03
N LEU A 107 4.70 -5.49 0.57
CA LEU A 107 5.17 -4.81 -0.64
C LEU A 107 6.65 -4.42 -0.52
N PHE A 108 7.07 -3.87 0.63
CA PHE A 108 8.49 -3.57 0.84
C PHE A 108 9.34 -4.83 0.83
N ALA A 109 8.92 -5.90 1.52
CA ALA A 109 9.63 -7.18 1.50
C ALA A 109 9.74 -7.76 0.08
N ALA A 110 8.72 -7.58 -0.76
CA ALA A 110 8.74 -7.98 -2.16
C ALA A 110 9.79 -7.19 -2.98
N VAL A 111 9.89 -5.88 -2.76
CA VAL A 111 10.94 -5.04 -3.39
C VAL A 111 12.33 -5.44 -2.89
N GLU A 112 12.48 -5.73 -1.60
CA GLU A 112 13.78 -6.14 -1.05
C GLU A 112 14.21 -7.53 -1.54
N SER A 113 13.26 -8.40 -1.88
CA SER A 113 13.56 -9.70 -2.48
C SER A 113 14.24 -9.62 -3.85
N THR A 114 14.22 -8.46 -4.51
CA THR A 114 14.94 -8.20 -5.77
C THR A 114 16.33 -7.59 -5.54
N GLY A 115 16.78 -7.48 -4.29
CA GLY A 115 18.08 -6.90 -3.91
C GLY A 115 18.08 -5.38 -3.72
N ALA A 116 16.94 -4.70 -3.86
CA ALA A 116 16.83 -3.27 -3.58
C ALA A 116 16.76 -3.01 -2.06
N LEU A 117 17.41 -1.96 -1.56
CA LEU A 117 17.42 -1.65 -0.13
C LEU A 117 16.61 -0.39 0.17
N ILE A 118 15.49 -0.55 0.88
CA ILE A 118 14.63 0.57 1.28
C ILE A 118 14.95 0.95 2.72
N HIS A 119 15.46 2.18 2.92
CA HIS A 119 15.78 2.66 4.26
C HIS A 119 14.55 2.73 5.18
N LYS A 120 14.73 2.42 6.47
CA LYS A 120 13.63 2.34 7.45
C LYS A 120 12.84 3.64 7.59
N SER A 121 13.52 4.78 7.50
CA SER A 121 12.84 6.08 7.55
C SER A 121 11.93 6.30 6.35
N ILE A 122 12.33 5.85 5.15
CA ILE A 122 11.52 5.97 3.93
C ILE A 122 10.27 5.11 4.02
N ARG A 123 10.39 3.86 4.49
CA ARG A 123 9.21 3.01 4.76
C ARG A 123 8.24 3.69 5.72
N THR A 124 8.77 4.28 6.79
CA THR A 124 7.95 4.97 7.79
C THR A 124 7.27 6.22 7.21
N MET A 125 7.95 6.99 6.36
CA MET A 125 7.35 8.13 5.66
C MET A 125 6.27 7.69 4.67
N MET A 126 6.48 6.58 3.96
CA MET A 126 5.46 6.00 3.08
C MET A 126 4.22 5.54 3.85
N LEU A 127 4.40 4.93 5.03
CA LEU A 127 3.29 4.60 5.92
C LEU A 127 2.51 5.85 6.36
N LEU A 128 3.21 6.92 6.73
CA LEU A 128 2.55 8.17 7.11
C LEU A 128 1.78 8.80 5.93
N ASN A 129 2.30 8.72 4.70
CA ASN A 129 1.59 9.16 3.49
C ASN A 129 0.40 8.26 3.12
N ALA A 130 0.45 6.98 3.48
CA ALA A 130 -0.64 6.04 3.27
C ALA A 130 -1.81 6.26 4.26
N LEU A 131 -1.61 7.06 5.31
CA LEU A 131 -2.67 7.37 6.25
C LEU A 131 -3.75 8.23 5.59
N PRO A 132 -5.02 7.94 5.89
CA PRO A 132 -6.12 8.77 5.48
C PRO A 132 -6.24 10.04 6.30
N ASN A 133 -6.97 11.02 5.74
CA ASN A 133 -7.06 12.39 6.26
C ASN A 133 -7.54 12.45 7.73
N ARG A 134 -8.38 11.51 8.20
CA ARG A 134 -8.80 11.50 9.62
C ARG A 134 -7.62 11.36 10.59
N PHE A 135 -6.51 10.75 10.16
CA PHE A 135 -5.29 10.55 10.95
C PHE A 135 -4.20 11.59 10.69
N GLU A 136 -4.48 12.67 9.94
CA GLU A 136 -3.48 13.69 9.61
C GLU A 136 -2.81 14.25 10.87
N HIS A 137 -3.60 14.57 11.90
CA HIS A 137 -3.09 15.03 13.20
C HIS A 137 -2.14 14.02 13.88
N VAL A 138 -2.37 12.72 13.71
CA VAL A 138 -1.49 11.67 14.24
C VAL A 138 -0.15 11.71 13.51
N ALA A 139 -0.18 11.85 12.19
CA ALA A 139 1.02 11.97 11.38
C ALA A 139 1.81 13.25 11.76
N SER A 140 1.14 14.39 11.88
CA SER A 140 1.76 15.66 12.29
C SER A 140 2.40 15.56 13.68
N ASN A 141 1.72 14.95 14.66
CA ASN A 141 2.27 14.78 16.00
C ASN A 141 3.51 13.87 16.01
N ILE A 142 3.48 12.76 15.27
CA ILE A 142 4.63 11.86 15.14
C ILE A 142 5.81 12.60 14.50
N LEU A 143 5.58 13.41 13.47
CA LEU A 143 6.62 14.17 12.80
C LEU A 143 7.18 15.30 13.67
N ALA A 144 6.31 16.04 14.38
CA ALA A 144 6.72 17.15 15.24
C ALA A 144 7.55 16.71 16.44
N GLU A 145 7.29 15.51 16.98
CA GLU A 145 8.05 14.97 18.11
C GLU A 145 9.49 14.57 17.72
N LYS A 146 9.71 14.18 16.46
CA LYS A 146 11.01 13.67 16.01
C LYS A 146 11.87 14.81 15.44
N ARG A 147 12.98 15.10 16.10
CA ARG A 147 13.99 16.09 15.62
C ARG A 147 14.72 15.69 14.32
N SER A 148 14.69 14.42 13.94
CA SER A 148 15.41 13.92 12.75
C SER A 148 14.65 12.77 12.10
N VAL A 149 14.72 12.72 10.77
CA VAL A 149 14.15 11.67 9.91
C VAL A 149 14.72 10.28 10.24
N ALA A 150 15.96 10.22 10.71
CA ALA A 150 16.60 8.96 11.11
C ALA A 150 15.95 8.32 12.36
N ASN A 151 15.25 9.12 13.17
CA ASN A 151 14.57 8.64 14.38
C ASN A 151 13.17 8.08 14.10
N LEU A 152 12.72 8.11 12.83
CA LEU A 152 11.46 7.50 12.42
C LEU A 152 11.61 5.98 12.37
N LYS A 153 10.96 5.31 13.32
CA LYS A 153 10.94 3.85 13.43
C LYS A 153 9.56 3.32 13.04
N TRP A 154 9.56 2.31 12.17
CA TRP A 154 8.34 1.66 11.69
C TRP A 154 7.43 1.17 12.82
N GLU A 155 7.97 0.39 13.76
CA GLU A 155 7.18 -0.23 14.84
C GLU A 155 6.55 0.81 15.78
N GLU A 156 7.28 1.88 16.09
CA GLU A 156 6.76 2.95 16.96
C GLU A 156 5.60 3.68 16.28
N THR A 157 5.78 4.03 15.00
CA THR A 157 4.74 4.69 14.19
C THR A 157 3.51 3.80 14.04
N ARG A 158 3.71 2.51 13.73
CA ARG A 158 2.64 1.50 13.62
C ARG A 158 1.84 1.41 14.92
N ALA A 159 2.51 1.30 16.06
CA ALA A 159 1.85 1.21 17.37
C ALA A 159 0.99 2.46 17.65
N ARG A 160 1.51 3.65 17.35
CA ARG A 160 0.77 4.91 17.54
C ARG A 160 -0.46 5.02 16.63
N ILE A 161 -0.37 4.58 15.38
CA ILE A 161 -1.50 4.55 14.45
C ILE A 161 -2.60 3.62 14.98
N ILE A 162 -2.25 2.43 15.46
CA ILE A 162 -3.21 1.48 16.02
C ILE A 162 -3.90 2.05 17.27
N VAL A 163 -3.13 2.68 18.16
CA VAL A 163 -3.68 3.33 19.35
C VAL A 163 -4.62 4.48 18.98
N ALA A 164 -4.25 5.30 17.99
CA ALA A 164 -5.09 6.39 17.53
C ALA A 164 -6.38 5.89 16.86
N TRP A 165 -6.33 4.80 16.09
CA TRP A 165 -7.53 4.18 15.51
C TRP A 165 -8.51 3.70 16.58
N ARG A 166 -8.00 3.14 17.69
CA ARG A 166 -8.83 2.71 18.82
C ARG A 166 -9.40 3.85 19.66
N ASN A 167 -8.90 5.08 19.47
CA ASN A 167 -9.31 6.21 20.29
C ASN A 167 -10.62 6.84 19.75
N PRO A 168 -11.69 6.94 20.56
CA PRO A 168 -12.97 7.49 20.14
C PRO A 168 -12.91 8.95 19.67
N HIS A 169 -11.95 9.75 20.16
CA HIS A 169 -11.79 11.14 19.71
C HIS A 169 -11.35 11.25 18.24
N THR A 170 -10.60 10.26 17.76
CA THR A 170 -10.16 10.18 16.37
C THR A 170 -11.29 9.75 15.44
N VAL A 171 -12.20 8.90 15.94
CA VAL A 171 -13.45 8.50 15.24
C VAL A 171 -14.47 9.64 15.21
N ALA A 172 -14.59 10.41 16.30
CA ALA A 172 -15.47 11.57 16.39
C ALA A 172 -15.07 12.70 15.41
N ASN A 173 -13.77 12.91 15.21
CA ASN A 173 -13.27 13.85 14.20
C ASN A 173 -13.63 13.39 12.77
N ALA A 174 -13.55 12.08 12.47
CA ALA A 174 -13.97 11.55 11.17
C ALA A 174 -15.48 11.78 10.90
N ALA A 175 -16.33 11.60 11.92
CA ALA A 175 -17.76 11.92 11.84
C ALA A 175 -18.01 13.43 11.63
N CYS A 176 -17.19 14.30 12.23
CA CYS A 176 -17.27 15.75 12.04
C CYS A 176 -16.85 16.18 10.62
N PHE A 177 -15.80 15.56 10.05
CA PHE A 177 -15.40 15.81 8.65
C PHE A 177 -16.46 15.35 7.64
N HIS A 178 -17.15 14.22 7.89
CA HIS A 178 -18.29 13.82 7.07
C HIS A 178 -19.46 14.81 7.14
N GLN A 179 -19.67 15.50 8.27
CA GLN A 179 -20.68 16.56 8.38
C GLN A 179 -20.30 17.86 7.65
N GLN A 180 -19.01 18.15 7.45
CA GLN A 180 -18.59 19.38 6.76
C GLN A 180 -18.91 19.36 5.25
N ASN A 181 -18.93 18.18 4.64
CA ASN A 181 -19.31 18.00 3.23
C ASN A 181 -20.81 17.71 3.02
N GLN A 182 -21.61 17.65 4.09
CA GLN A 182 -23.06 17.60 4.00
C GLN A 182 -23.60 19.04 3.85
N PRO A 183 -24.63 19.27 3.02
CA PRO A 183 -25.31 20.56 3.01
C PRO A 183 -25.77 20.87 4.44
N ARG A 184 -25.32 22.02 4.97
CA ARG A 184 -25.65 22.47 6.32
C ARG A 184 -27.16 22.29 6.54
N PRO A 185 -27.61 21.69 7.66
CA PRO A 185 -29.04 21.59 7.94
C PRO A 185 -29.64 22.99 7.85
N LYS A 186 -30.58 23.19 6.94
CA LYS A 186 -31.37 24.41 6.92
C LYS A 186 -32.26 24.33 8.16
N TRP A 187 -31.83 24.97 9.24
CA TRP A 187 -32.67 25.20 10.39
C TRP A 187 -33.83 26.07 9.91
N ASP A 188 -34.96 25.42 9.63
CA ASP A 188 -36.18 26.08 9.22
C ASP A 188 -36.71 26.79 10.48
N ASN A 189 -36.41 28.08 10.60
CA ASN A 189 -36.97 28.95 11.63
C ASN A 189 -38.46 29.21 11.32
N LYS A 190 -39.27 28.15 11.33
CA LYS A 190 -40.71 28.29 11.40
C LYS A 190 -41.07 28.60 12.83
N LYS A 191 -41.39 29.89 13.06
CA LYS A 191 -42.16 30.32 14.22
C LYS A 191 -43.41 29.42 14.32
N PRO A 192 -43.77 28.89 15.49
CA PRO A 192 -45.03 28.20 15.63
C PRO A 192 -46.16 29.19 15.34
N ASP A 193 -46.92 28.90 14.27
CA ASP A 193 -48.07 29.66 13.87
C ASP A 193 -49.16 29.53 14.95
N GLN A 194 -49.56 30.67 15.52
CA GLN A 194 -50.67 30.77 16.44
C GLN A 194 -51.98 30.74 15.65
N GLY A 195 -52.61 29.57 15.58
CA GLY A 195 -53.96 29.37 15.06
C GLY A 195 -54.95 28.94 16.14
N GLN A 196 -55.72 29.91 16.63
CA GLN A 196 -56.92 29.88 17.48
C GLN A 196 -57.63 28.54 17.79
N GLY A 197 -57.80 28.27 19.09
CA GLY A 197 -58.87 27.45 19.67
C GLY A 197 -59.22 27.94 21.07
N LYS A 198 -60.46 28.42 21.27
CA LYS A 198 -60.99 29.05 22.50
C LYS A 198 -60.99 28.11 23.73
N SER A 199 -60.56 28.61 24.89
CA SER A 199 -61.36 28.60 26.14
C SER A 199 -60.61 29.24 27.35
N GLN A 200 -61.28 30.26 27.92
CA GLN A 200 -61.34 30.71 29.33
C GLN A 200 -60.10 30.71 30.25
N GLY A 201 -59.81 31.89 30.84
CA GLY A 201 -59.42 31.98 32.26
C GLY A 201 -58.18 32.81 32.60
N SER A 202 -58.41 34.10 32.88
CA SER A 202 -57.78 34.96 33.91
C SER A 202 -56.36 34.68 34.44
N GLY A 203 -55.43 35.63 34.28
CA GLY A 203 -54.23 35.71 35.12
C GLY A 203 -53.20 36.74 34.67
N SER A 204 -53.15 37.89 35.34
CA SER A 204 -52.18 38.99 35.18
C SER A 204 -50.74 38.58 35.48
N GLY A 205 -49.77 39.14 34.74
CA GLY A 205 -48.36 39.04 35.09
C GLY A 205 -47.42 39.72 34.08
N SER A 206 -47.18 41.02 34.28
CA SER A 206 -46.21 41.84 33.53
C SER A 206 -44.77 41.40 33.86
N GLY A 207 -43.92 41.24 32.83
CA GLY A 207 -42.50 40.96 32.99
C GLY A 207 -41.69 41.51 31.80
N SER A 208 -41.28 42.78 31.93
CA SER A 208 -40.37 43.51 31.05
C SER A 208 -38.93 43.01 31.20
N GLY A 209 -38.11 43.02 30.13
CA GLY A 209 -36.70 42.64 30.24
C GLY A 209 -35.91 42.53 28.94
N GLN A 210 -35.79 43.66 28.23
CA GLN A 210 -34.95 43.90 27.07
C GLN A 210 -33.45 43.69 27.39
N ASN A 211 -32.70 42.93 26.57
CA ASN A 211 -31.24 42.92 26.67
C ASN A 211 -30.58 43.24 25.32
N GLN A 212 -29.83 44.34 25.32
CA GLN A 212 -29.22 44.98 24.17
C GLN A 212 -27.82 44.43 23.90
N ASN A 213 -27.60 44.27 22.60
CA ASN A 213 -26.37 43.99 21.89
C ASN A 213 -25.26 45.02 22.23
N LYS A 214 -24.03 44.55 22.54
CA LYS A 214 -22.84 45.40 22.43
C LYS A 214 -21.63 44.60 21.94
N GLN A 215 -21.44 44.74 20.63
CA GLN A 215 -20.26 44.42 19.85
C GLN A 215 -19.27 45.59 20.00
N GLN A 216 -18.01 45.34 20.37
CA GLN A 216 -16.95 46.33 20.19
C GLN A 216 -15.67 45.68 19.68
N GLN A 217 -15.17 46.28 18.61
CA GLN A 217 -14.13 45.82 17.71
C GLN A 217 -12.73 45.99 18.28
N ASN A 218 -11.88 45.07 17.84
CA ASN A 218 -10.44 45.09 17.80
C ASN A 218 -9.95 46.11 16.74
N GLN A 219 -8.99 46.98 17.07
CA GLN A 219 -8.05 47.55 16.09
C GLN A 219 -6.65 47.64 16.68
N GLN A 220 -5.69 47.14 15.90
CA GLN A 220 -4.27 46.92 16.15
C GLN A 220 -3.45 48.22 16.05
N LYS A 221 -2.29 48.29 16.75
CA LYS A 221 -0.98 48.43 16.07
C LYS A 221 0.21 48.11 16.99
N LYS A 222 1.18 47.37 16.43
CA LYS A 222 2.45 46.90 16.96
C LYS A 222 3.61 47.88 16.73
N GLU A 223 4.60 47.82 17.63
CA GLU A 223 6.08 47.77 17.46
C GLU A 223 6.80 48.76 16.51
N GLY A 224 7.69 49.58 17.09
CA GLY A 224 9.17 49.50 16.94
C GLY A 224 9.88 50.13 15.72
N GLU A 225 10.77 51.10 15.97
CA GLU A 225 12.08 51.47 15.34
C GLU A 225 12.47 52.86 15.92
N GLN A 226 13.69 53.28 16.26
CA GLN A 226 15.04 52.98 15.78
C GLN A 226 16.10 53.56 16.76
N GLN A 227 17.33 53.03 16.70
CA GLN A 227 18.55 53.44 17.42
C GLN A 227 18.96 54.93 17.29
N SER A 228 19.68 55.42 18.30
CA SER A 228 20.87 56.27 18.11
C SER A 228 21.91 55.99 19.20
N ASP A 229 23.06 55.43 18.78
CA ASP A 229 24.36 55.54 19.46
C ASP A 229 24.79 57.01 19.57
N ASP A 230 25.43 57.43 20.68
CA ASP A 230 26.88 57.69 20.76
C ASP A 230 27.24 58.48 22.05
N LYS A 231 28.50 58.31 22.45
CA LYS A 231 29.28 58.80 23.61
C LYS A 231 29.10 60.26 24.03
N GLU A 232 29.29 60.54 25.33
CA GLU A 232 30.49 61.20 25.89
C GLU A 232 30.31 61.63 27.36
N LYS A 233 31.41 61.52 28.14
CA LYS A 233 31.75 62.29 29.37
C LYS A 233 30.86 62.02 30.61
N LYS A 234 31.38 61.76 31.82
CA LYS A 234 32.67 62.06 32.45
C LYS A 234 32.77 61.20 33.72
#